data_AF-A0A6G4J775-F1
#
_entry.id   AF-A0A6G4J775-F1
#
_cell.length_a   1.000
_cell.length_b   1.000
_cell.length_c   1.000
_cell.angle_alpha   90.00
_cell.angle_beta   90.00
_cell.angle_gamma   90.00
#
_symmetry.space_group_name_H-M   'P 1'
#
loop_
_entity.id
_entity.type
_entity.pdbx_description
1 polymer ?
#
loop_
_entity_poly.entity_id
_entity_poly.type
_entity_poly.pdbx_seq_one_letter_code
_entity_poly.pdbx_strand_id
1 'polypeptide(L)'
;VNVDPNDGFTLLDATSLQEVTLNVRTHTLITQVYSAMVAANLKITLMERYPDDYPVQIVTGARSDGADNVVTCPLYELDHDENAFNNLTSVFVPKIITSTYLYHDFDFATEVIDTLVDEDKGCPWDKVQTHETLKRYLLEETFELFEAIDNEDDWHMIEELGDILLQVLLHTSIGKKEGYIDIKEVITSLNAKMIRRHPHIFGDANAETIDDLKEIWSKAKDAEGKQPRVKFEKVFAEHFLNLYEKTKDKSFDEAALKQWLEKGESNT
;
A
#
# COMPACT_ATOMS: atom_id res chain seq x y z
N VAL A 1 17.49 -2.54 -28.13
CA VAL A 1 17.55 -2.80 -26.67
C VAL A 1 18.09 -4.18 -26.30
N ASN A 2 18.18 -5.16 -27.23
CA ASN A 2 18.84 -6.46 -27.02
C ASN A 2 18.34 -7.27 -25.80
N VAL A 3 17.03 -7.28 -25.59
CA VAL A 3 16.36 -8.01 -24.50
C VAL A 3 15.51 -9.13 -25.09
N ASP A 4 15.57 -10.32 -24.47
CA ASP A 4 14.73 -11.45 -24.84
C ASP A 4 13.30 -11.24 -24.30
N PRO A 5 12.26 -11.19 -25.15
CA PRO A 5 10.88 -11.01 -24.69
C PRO A 5 10.38 -12.14 -23.78
N ASN A 6 11.02 -13.32 -23.81
CA ASN A 6 10.67 -14.42 -22.89
C ASN A 6 11.06 -14.12 -21.43
N ASP A 7 11.88 -13.10 -21.18
CA ASP A 7 12.28 -12.67 -19.83
C ASP A 7 11.29 -11.68 -19.18
N GLY A 8 10.07 -11.62 -19.73
CA GLY A 8 8.96 -10.76 -19.30
C GLY A 8 8.89 -9.46 -20.09
N PHE A 9 7.84 -9.29 -20.89
CA PHE A 9 7.67 -8.14 -21.78
C PHE A 9 6.23 -7.60 -21.79
N THR A 10 6.10 -6.28 -21.71
CA THR A 10 4.85 -5.54 -21.76
C THR A 10 4.93 -4.44 -22.81
N LEU A 11 3.88 -4.28 -23.62
CA LEU A 11 3.75 -3.21 -24.61
C LEU A 11 2.61 -2.28 -24.19
N LEU A 12 2.91 -1.00 -23.95
CA LEU A 12 1.95 0.02 -23.54
C LEU A 12 1.91 1.20 -24.52
N ASP A 13 0.84 1.98 -24.43
CA ASP A 13 0.61 3.20 -25.20
C ASP A 13 0.77 4.42 -24.28
N ALA A 14 1.69 5.32 -24.59
CA ALA A 14 1.94 6.51 -23.78
C ALA A 14 0.74 7.46 -23.68
N THR A 15 -0.17 7.46 -24.66
CA THR A 15 -1.31 8.39 -24.71
C THR A 15 -2.47 8.00 -23.79
N SER A 16 -2.49 6.75 -23.33
CA SER A 16 -3.53 6.19 -22.45
C SER A 16 -2.96 5.47 -21.24
N LEU A 17 -1.67 5.68 -20.96
CA LEU A 17 -0.97 5.04 -19.86
C LEU A 17 -1.57 5.45 -18.51
N GLN A 18 -1.78 4.45 -17.66
CA GLN A 18 -2.18 4.65 -16.27
C GLN A 18 -1.19 3.93 -15.36
N GLU A 19 -0.91 4.51 -14.19
CA GLU A 19 -0.01 3.96 -13.19
C GLU A 19 -0.29 2.47 -12.89
N VAL A 20 -1.57 2.10 -12.71
CA VAL A 20 -2.00 0.72 -12.42
C VAL A 20 -1.67 -0.31 -13.49
N THR A 21 -1.37 0.13 -14.72
CA THR A 21 -0.97 -0.77 -15.83
C THR A 21 0.52 -1.05 -15.87
N LEU A 22 1.32 -0.32 -15.07
CA LEU A 22 2.76 -0.52 -14.98
C LEU A 22 3.07 -1.77 -14.17
N ASN A 23 3.87 -2.65 -14.76
CA ASN A 23 4.43 -3.80 -14.07
C ASN A 23 5.97 -3.71 -14.06
N VAL A 24 6.51 -3.29 -12.92
CA VAL A 24 7.95 -3.09 -12.70
C VAL A 24 8.77 -4.38 -12.80
N ARG A 25 8.11 -5.55 -12.76
CA ARG A 25 8.75 -6.88 -12.86
C ARG A 25 8.91 -7.37 -14.30
N THR A 26 8.42 -6.62 -15.28
CA THR A 26 8.57 -6.92 -16.72
C THR A 26 9.26 -5.78 -17.46
N HIS A 27 9.98 -6.12 -18.54
CA HIS A 27 10.48 -5.10 -19.46
C HIS A 27 9.29 -4.44 -20.14
N THR A 28 9.25 -3.11 -20.17
CA THR A 28 8.11 -2.38 -20.74
C THR A 28 8.58 -1.55 -21.94
N LEU A 29 7.93 -1.73 -23.09
CA LEU A 29 8.07 -0.86 -24.24
C LEU A 29 6.83 0.02 -24.34
N ILE A 30 7.03 1.34 -24.35
CA ILE A 30 5.97 2.33 -24.32
C ILE A 30 6.03 3.09 -25.63
N THR A 31 5.00 2.90 -26.45
CA THR A 31 4.92 3.45 -27.82
C THR A 31 4.21 4.80 -27.84
N GLN A 32 4.24 5.47 -29.00
CA GLN A 32 3.59 6.77 -29.22
C GLN A 32 4.17 7.92 -28.38
N VAL A 33 5.46 7.89 -28.07
CA VAL A 33 6.15 8.99 -27.36
C VAL A 33 6.63 10.04 -28.36
N TYR A 34 5.69 10.63 -29.10
CA TYR A 34 6.01 11.41 -30.30
C TYR A 34 6.29 12.90 -30.07
N SER A 35 6.21 13.37 -28.83
CA SER A 35 6.45 14.78 -28.48
C SER A 35 6.97 14.90 -27.04
N ALA A 36 7.66 16.01 -26.75
CA ALA A 36 8.11 16.32 -25.39
C ALA A 36 6.96 16.35 -24.37
N MET A 37 5.76 16.81 -24.75
CA MET A 37 4.59 16.81 -23.87
C MET A 37 4.16 15.38 -23.48
N VAL A 38 4.15 14.44 -24.43
CA VAL A 38 3.84 13.04 -24.13
C VAL A 38 4.95 12.42 -23.27
N ALA A 39 6.21 12.73 -23.55
CA ALA A 39 7.34 12.29 -22.74
C ALA A 39 7.27 12.81 -21.30
N ALA A 40 6.85 14.07 -21.09
CA ALA A 40 6.69 14.67 -19.77
C ALA A 40 5.57 13.98 -18.95
N ASN A 41 4.41 13.73 -19.57
CA ASN A 41 3.33 12.98 -18.92
C ASN A 41 3.74 11.54 -18.61
N LEU A 42 4.46 10.90 -19.54
CA LEU A 42 5.00 9.57 -19.36
C LEU A 42 5.99 9.52 -18.19
N LYS A 43 6.90 10.50 -18.12
CA LYS A 43 7.87 10.64 -17.03
C LYS A 43 7.17 10.67 -15.68
N ILE A 44 6.22 11.58 -15.49
CA ILE A 44 5.46 11.71 -14.24
C ILE A 44 4.78 10.38 -13.90
N THR A 45 4.11 9.75 -14.87
CA THR A 45 3.43 8.47 -14.65
C THR A 45 4.39 7.35 -14.25
N LEU A 46 5.60 7.31 -14.82
CA LEU A 46 6.62 6.33 -14.45
C LEU A 46 7.21 6.61 -13.06
N MET A 47 7.39 7.88 -12.67
CA MET A 47 7.96 8.26 -11.37
C MET A 47 7.07 7.83 -10.18
N GLU A 48 5.77 7.57 -10.41
CA GLU A 48 4.89 6.97 -9.39
C GLU A 48 5.30 5.54 -9.00
N ARG A 49 6.07 4.84 -9.84
CA ARG A 49 6.43 3.42 -9.65
C ARG A 49 7.92 3.11 -9.76
N TYR A 50 8.68 3.98 -10.41
CA TYR A 50 10.12 3.83 -10.64
C TYR A 50 10.86 4.99 -9.97
N PRO A 51 12.06 4.75 -9.41
CA PRO A 51 12.92 5.82 -8.91
C PRO A 51 13.21 6.89 -9.96
N ASP A 52 13.38 8.13 -9.52
CA ASP A 52 13.66 9.27 -10.38
C ASP A 52 14.93 9.09 -11.23
N ASP A 53 15.95 8.44 -10.68
CA ASP A 53 17.23 8.16 -11.35
C ASP A 53 17.22 6.85 -12.17
N TYR A 54 16.07 6.16 -12.24
CA TYR A 54 15.98 4.86 -12.91
C TYR A 54 16.31 4.98 -14.41
N PRO A 55 17.20 4.13 -14.95
CA PRO A 55 17.65 4.25 -16.32
C PRO A 55 16.54 3.82 -17.30
N VAL A 56 16.17 4.73 -18.20
CA VAL A 56 15.23 4.49 -19.30
C VAL A 56 15.90 4.72 -20.64
N GLN A 57 15.36 4.13 -21.71
CA GLN A 57 15.92 4.25 -23.04
C GLN A 57 14.92 4.87 -24.01
N ILE A 58 15.29 6.00 -24.62
CA ILE A 58 14.57 6.59 -25.75
C ILE A 58 15.02 5.85 -27.01
N VAL A 59 14.08 5.20 -27.69
CA VAL A 59 14.32 4.39 -28.88
C VAL A 59 13.59 5.03 -30.05
N THR A 60 14.35 5.44 -31.08
CA THR A 60 13.79 6.05 -32.29
C THR A 60 13.99 5.14 -33.48
N GLY A 61 12.94 4.94 -34.27
CA GLY A 61 13.02 4.20 -35.54
C GLY A 61 13.29 2.70 -35.36
N ALA A 62 12.64 2.06 -34.38
CA ALA A 62 12.76 0.61 -34.17
C ALA A 62 12.18 -0.18 -35.36
N ARG A 63 13.00 -1.07 -35.94
CA ARG A 63 12.72 -1.93 -37.10
C ARG A 63 13.29 -3.32 -36.88
N SER A 64 13.02 -4.24 -37.81
CA SER A 64 13.50 -5.63 -37.73
C SER A 64 15.02 -5.79 -37.76
N ASP A 65 15.74 -4.82 -38.30
CA ASP A 65 17.21 -4.79 -38.44
C ASP A 65 17.91 -3.93 -37.36
N GLY A 66 17.16 -3.30 -36.46
CA GLY A 66 17.70 -2.47 -35.38
C GLY A 66 16.86 -1.23 -35.11
N ALA A 67 17.43 -0.28 -34.38
CA ALA A 67 16.84 1.04 -34.18
C ALA A 67 17.78 2.10 -34.75
N ASP A 68 17.22 3.17 -35.30
CA ASP A 68 17.98 4.29 -35.85
C ASP A 68 18.81 4.99 -34.76
N ASN A 69 18.24 5.13 -33.55
CA ASN A 69 18.93 5.70 -32.39
C ASN A 69 18.40 5.08 -31.08
N VAL A 70 19.30 4.89 -30.11
CA VAL A 70 18.97 4.48 -28.73
C VAL A 70 19.78 5.32 -27.76
N VAL A 71 19.09 6.13 -26.97
CA VAL A 71 19.70 6.99 -25.94
C VAL A 71 19.24 6.51 -24.58
N THR A 72 20.16 6.34 -23.64
CA THR A 72 19.83 6.01 -22.25
C THR A 72 19.96 7.28 -21.41
N CYS A 73 18.97 7.56 -20.58
CA CYS A 73 18.97 8.68 -19.63
C CYS A 73 18.32 8.26 -18.31
N PRO A 74 18.59 8.97 -17.20
CA PRO A 74 17.77 8.87 -16.00
C PRO A 74 16.31 9.25 -16.29
N LEU A 75 15.37 8.67 -15.55
CA LEU A 75 13.94 8.93 -15.74
C LEU A 75 13.59 10.41 -15.59
N TYR A 76 14.18 11.11 -14.60
CA TYR A 76 13.95 12.53 -14.39
C TYR A 76 14.36 13.42 -15.60
N GLU A 77 15.25 12.93 -16.46
CA GLU A 77 15.72 13.63 -17.67
C GLU A 77 14.96 13.22 -18.94
N LEU A 78 13.96 12.34 -18.84
CA LEU A 78 13.32 11.72 -20.00
C LEU A 78 12.85 12.74 -21.04
N ASP A 79 12.29 13.87 -20.61
CA ASP A 79 11.72 14.92 -21.45
C ASP A 79 12.64 16.13 -21.68
N HIS A 80 13.94 16.05 -21.32
CA HIS A 80 14.86 17.19 -21.39
C HIS A 80 15.26 17.62 -22.82
N ASP A 81 15.26 16.69 -23.79
CA ASP A 81 15.56 17.01 -25.20
C ASP A 81 14.29 17.03 -26.05
N GLU A 82 13.75 18.22 -26.29
CA GLU A 82 12.52 18.39 -27.09
C GLU A 82 12.66 17.86 -28.53
N ASN A 83 13.89 17.81 -29.08
CA ASN A 83 14.13 17.36 -30.45
C ASN A 83 14.32 15.83 -30.56
N ALA A 84 14.34 15.11 -29.43
CA ALA A 84 14.51 13.66 -29.41
C ALA A 84 13.24 12.89 -29.85
N PHE A 85 12.09 13.56 -29.93
CA PHE A 85 10.79 12.92 -30.11
C PHE A 85 10.20 13.12 -31.50
N ASN A 86 9.75 12.01 -32.09
CA ASN A 86 8.98 12.00 -33.34
C ASN A 86 8.03 10.79 -33.37
N ASN A 87 7.25 10.65 -34.45
CA ASN A 87 6.24 9.58 -34.57
C ASN A 87 6.79 8.14 -34.51
N LEU A 88 8.11 7.96 -34.58
CA LEU A 88 8.79 6.67 -34.46
C LEU A 88 9.51 6.49 -33.12
N THR A 89 9.29 7.39 -32.16
CA THR A 89 9.89 7.33 -30.83
C THR A 89 9.05 6.49 -29.87
N SER A 90 9.73 5.61 -29.15
CA SER A 90 9.22 4.79 -28.06
C SER A 90 10.18 4.88 -26.87
N VAL A 91 9.70 4.57 -25.68
CA VAL A 91 10.53 4.50 -24.48
C VAL A 91 10.56 3.07 -23.99
N PHE A 92 11.75 2.54 -23.76
CA PHE A 92 11.96 1.24 -23.17
C PHE A 92 12.38 1.40 -21.70
N VAL A 93 11.68 0.71 -20.81
CA VAL A 93 11.93 0.68 -19.38
C VAL A 93 12.32 -0.75 -18.99
N PRO A 94 13.55 -0.99 -18.52
CA PRO A 94 13.95 -2.33 -18.11
C PRO A 94 13.22 -2.75 -16.83
N LYS A 95 12.99 -4.06 -16.64
CA LYS A 95 12.45 -4.58 -15.38
C LYS A 95 13.39 -4.29 -14.22
N ILE A 96 12.82 -4.05 -13.05
CA ILE A 96 13.57 -3.86 -11.81
C ILE A 96 14.18 -5.19 -11.37
N ILE A 97 15.49 -5.19 -11.13
CA ILE A 97 16.24 -6.33 -10.56
C ILE A 97 16.75 -6.05 -9.16
N THR A 98 16.87 -4.77 -8.79
CA THR A 98 17.35 -4.33 -7.48
C THR A 98 16.18 -4.25 -6.51
N SER A 99 16.23 -5.01 -5.43
CA SER A 99 15.15 -5.12 -4.45
C SER A 99 14.77 -3.78 -3.80
N THR A 100 15.71 -2.87 -3.60
CA THR A 100 15.45 -1.54 -3.01
C THR A 100 14.48 -0.70 -3.83
N TYR A 101 14.40 -0.93 -5.14
CA TYR A 101 13.44 -0.22 -6.00
C TYR A 101 12.04 -0.83 -5.95
N LEU A 102 11.85 -1.95 -5.25
CA LEU A 102 10.55 -2.58 -5.01
C LEU A 102 9.94 -2.19 -3.66
N TYR A 103 10.52 -1.25 -2.90
CA TYR A 103 10.01 -0.89 -1.58
C TYR A 103 8.62 -0.23 -1.61
N HIS A 104 8.22 0.33 -2.76
CA HIS A 104 6.87 0.85 -2.99
C HIS A 104 5.89 -0.22 -3.53
N ASP A 105 6.33 -1.47 -3.71
CA ASP A 105 5.53 -2.56 -4.25
C ASP A 105 4.89 -3.40 -3.14
N PHE A 106 3.56 -3.47 -3.15
CA PHE A 106 2.79 -4.21 -2.13
C PHE A 106 3.05 -5.72 -2.17
N ASP A 107 3.21 -6.27 -3.37
CA ASP A 107 3.53 -7.69 -3.53
C ASP A 107 4.91 -7.99 -2.95
N PHE A 108 5.89 -7.10 -3.15
CA PHE A 108 7.20 -7.20 -2.52
C PHE A 108 7.12 -7.14 -0.99
N ALA A 109 6.29 -6.26 -0.42
CA ALA A 109 6.06 -6.24 1.04
C ALA A 109 5.53 -7.61 1.53
N THR A 110 4.60 -8.22 0.81
CA THR A 110 4.10 -9.57 1.13
C THR A 110 5.22 -10.63 1.03
N GLU A 111 6.05 -10.59 -0.01
CA GLU A 111 7.19 -11.50 -0.19
C GLU A 111 8.22 -11.38 0.95
N VAL A 112 8.45 -10.16 1.44
CA VAL A 112 9.33 -9.88 2.58
C VAL A 112 8.76 -10.54 3.85
N ILE A 113 7.48 -10.31 4.17
CA ILE A 113 6.88 -10.89 5.38
C ILE A 113 6.81 -12.42 5.29
N ASP A 114 6.40 -12.98 4.14
CA ASP A 114 6.43 -14.43 3.90
C ASP A 114 7.82 -15.02 4.17
N THR A 115 8.89 -14.29 3.76
CA THR A 115 10.27 -14.70 4.03
C THR A 115 10.64 -14.59 5.50
N LEU A 116 10.21 -13.54 6.21
CA LEU A 116 10.49 -13.36 7.63
C LEU A 116 9.84 -14.46 8.48
N VAL A 117 8.61 -14.84 8.16
CA VAL A 117 7.92 -15.88 8.92
C VAL A 117 8.38 -17.29 8.55
N ASP A 118 9.05 -17.50 7.42
CA ASP A 118 9.50 -18.82 6.91
C ASP A 118 10.18 -19.69 7.99
N GLU A 119 9.90 -21.00 7.98
CA GLU A 119 10.39 -21.92 9.03
C GLU A 119 11.92 -22.09 9.01
N ASP A 120 12.50 -22.16 7.80
CA ASP A 120 13.90 -22.51 7.56
C ASP A 120 14.79 -21.27 7.52
N LYS A 121 14.41 -20.26 6.75
CA LYS A 121 15.21 -19.03 6.53
C LYS A 121 14.69 -17.80 7.29
N GLY A 122 13.53 -17.90 7.94
CA GLY A 122 12.89 -16.78 8.59
C GLY A 122 13.60 -16.28 9.85
N CYS A 123 13.21 -15.09 10.27
CA CYS A 123 13.71 -14.47 11.48
C CYS A 123 13.27 -15.27 12.71
N PRO A 124 14.15 -15.49 13.72
CA PRO A 124 13.80 -16.25 14.92
C PRO A 124 12.60 -15.73 15.69
N TRP A 125 12.34 -14.43 15.64
CA TRP A 125 11.20 -13.81 16.32
C TRP A 125 9.93 -13.96 15.48
N ASP A 126 9.96 -13.61 14.19
CA ASP A 126 8.78 -13.63 13.31
C ASP A 126 8.20 -15.04 13.15
N LYS A 127 9.05 -16.05 12.97
CA LYS A 127 8.60 -17.41 12.69
C LYS A 127 7.91 -18.13 13.86
N VAL A 128 8.07 -17.62 15.08
CA VAL A 128 7.42 -18.19 16.29
C VAL A 128 6.14 -17.46 16.68
N GLN A 129 5.78 -16.39 15.94
CA GLN A 129 4.56 -15.64 16.24
C GLN A 129 3.30 -16.44 15.91
N THR A 130 2.25 -16.21 16.70
CA THR A 130 0.90 -16.69 16.45
C THR A 130 -0.06 -15.51 16.43
N HIS A 131 -1.30 -15.73 15.98
CA HIS A 131 -2.32 -14.70 16.06
C HIS A 131 -2.51 -14.16 17.49
N GLU A 132 -2.36 -15.02 18.49
CA GLU A 132 -2.50 -14.65 19.89
C GLU A 132 -1.35 -13.78 20.40
N THR A 133 -0.11 -14.08 20.02
CA THR A 133 1.06 -13.31 20.45
C THR A 133 1.07 -11.92 19.83
N LEU A 134 0.57 -11.79 18.60
CA LEU A 134 0.52 -10.53 17.86
C LEU A 134 -0.50 -9.51 18.37
N LYS A 135 -1.56 -9.94 19.09
CA LYS A 135 -2.61 -9.03 19.58
C LYS A 135 -2.09 -7.88 20.43
N ARG A 136 -1.03 -8.12 21.21
CA ARG A 136 -0.44 -7.08 22.07
C ARG A 136 0.21 -5.99 21.20
N TYR A 137 1.03 -6.40 20.25
CA TYR A 137 1.76 -5.48 19.37
C TYR A 137 0.79 -4.62 18.56
N LEU A 138 -0.27 -5.20 17.97
CA LEU A 138 -1.31 -4.41 17.29
C LEU A 138 -1.94 -3.32 18.18
N LEU A 139 -2.08 -3.58 19.49
CA LEU A 139 -2.59 -2.58 20.41
C LEU A 139 -1.55 -1.49 20.73
N GLU A 140 -0.27 -1.85 20.81
CA GLU A 140 0.85 -0.92 20.98
C GLU A 140 0.91 0.05 19.78
N GLU A 141 0.97 -0.47 18.53
CA GLU A 141 1.04 0.40 17.32
C GLU A 141 -0.22 1.26 17.16
N THR A 142 -1.36 0.80 17.67
CA THR A 142 -2.59 1.61 17.68
C THR A 142 -2.42 2.85 18.57
N PHE A 143 -1.75 2.73 19.71
CA PHE A 143 -1.50 3.87 20.59
C PHE A 143 -0.38 4.77 20.08
N GLU A 144 0.66 4.20 19.45
CA GLU A 144 1.72 4.99 18.79
C GLU A 144 1.13 5.81 17.63
N LEU A 145 0.20 5.22 16.84
CA LEU A 145 -0.55 5.97 15.83
C LEU A 145 -1.40 7.10 16.44
N PHE A 146 -2.00 6.90 17.61
CA PHE A 146 -2.75 7.98 18.29
C PHE A 146 -1.82 9.11 18.71
N GLU A 147 -0.62 8.77 19.21
CA GLU A 147 0.40 9.76 19.57
C GLU A 147 0.87 10.56 18.34
N ALA A 148 1.10 9.89 17.21
CA ALA A 148 1.45 10.56 15.96
C ALA A 148 0.36 11.55 15.50
N ILE A 149 -0.91 11.16 15.60
CA ILE A 149 -2.06 12.02 15.26
C ILE A 149 -2.15 13.23 16.20
N ASP A 150 -2.02 13.02 17.51
CA ASP A 150 -2.10 14.09 18.51
C ASP A 150 -0.98 15.12 18.36
N ASN A 151 0.19 14.67 17.91
CA ASN A 151 1.37 15.52 17.69
C ASN A 151 1.42 16.16 16.29
N GLU A 152 0.43 15.89 15.43
CA GLU A 152 0.43 16.33 14.02
C GLU A 152 1.75 15.92 13.29
N ASP A 153 2.31 14.76 13.64
CA ASP A 153 3.57 14.26 13.07
C ASP A 153 3.30 13.33 11.89
N ASP A 154 3.33 13.91 10.69
CA ASP A 154 3.08 13.18 9.44
C ASP A 154 4.07 12.02 9.21
N TRP A 155 5.33 12.15 9.64
CA TRP A 155 6.34 11.10 9.41
C TRP A 155 6.15 9.93 10.37
N HIS A 156 5.90 10.22 11.64
CA HIS A 156 5.57 9.19 12.62
C HIS A 156 4.26 8.50 12.23
N MET A 157 3.26 9.24 11.73
CA MET A 157 2.02 8.64 11.25
C MET A 157 2.24 7.67 10.08
N ILE A 158 3.17 7.97 9.16
CA ILE A 158 3.54 7.05 8.08
C ILE A 158 4.17 5.76 8.62
N GLU A 159 5.06 5.88 9.61
CA GLU A 159 5.71 4.75 10.28
C GLU A 159 4.68 3.84 10.94
N GLU A 160 3.81 4.42 11.78
CA GLU A 160 2.81 3.66 12.54
C GLU A 160 1.72 3.04 11.65
N LEU A 161 1.30 3.72 10.59
CA LEU A 161 0.42 3.12 9.59
C LEU A 161 1.10 1.94 8.86
N GLY A 162 2.42 2.02 8.68
CA GLY A 162 3.25 0.92 8.19
C GLY A 162 3.24 -0.26 9.15
N ASP A 163 3.36 -0.03 10.46
CA ASP A 163 3.33 -1.09 11.47
C ASP A 163 1.95 -1.72 11.65
N ILE A 164 0.88 -0.94 11.52
CA ILE A 164 -0.48 -1.49 11.42
C ILE A 164 -0.61 -2.38 10.17
N LEU A 165 -0.03 -1.99 9.03
CA LEU A 165 -0.01 -2.82 7.83
C LEU A 165 0.85 -4.09 8.04
N LEU A 166 1.99 -3.99 8.73
CA LEU A 166 2.82 -5.13 9.12
C LEU A 166 2.01 -6.16 9.89
N GLN A 167 1.19 -5.76 10.86
CA GLN A 167 0.31 -6.67 11.60
C GLN A 167 -0.65 -7.41 10.66
N VAL A 168 -1.26 -6.73 9.69
CA VAL A 168 -2.14 -7.37 8.68
C VAL A 168 -1.38 -8.41 7.85
N LEU A 169 -0.17 -8.08 7.40
CA LEU A 169 0.67 -8.97 6.61
C LEU A 169 1.18 -10.17 7.44
N LEU A 170 1.54 -9.98 8.71
CA LEU A 170 1.93 -11.07 9.61
C LEU A 170 0.77 -12.04 9.85
N HIS A 171 -0.42 -11.53 10.18
CA HIS A 171 -1.60 -12.38 10.37
C HIS A 171 -1.95 -13.17 9.10
N THR A 172 -1.88 -12.53 7.93
CA THR A 172 -2.19 -13.22 6.67
C THR A 172 -1.12 -14.24 6.29
N SER A 173 0.17 -13.93 6.51
CA SER A 173 1.28 -14.87 6.22
C SER A 173 1.26 -16.09 7.16
N ILE A 174 0.96 -15.90 8.45
CA ILE A 174 0.79 -17.00 9.42
C ILE A 174 -0.41 -17.88 9.00
N GLY A 175 -1.56 -17.28 8.72
CA GLY A 175 -2.76 -18.03 8.33
C GLY A 175 -2.61 -18.73 6.97
N LYS A 176 -1.75 -18.20 6.08
CA LYS A 176 -1.46 -18.78 4.76
C LYS A 176 -0.68 -20.08 4.88
N LYS A 177 0.26 -20.16 5.82
CA LYS A 177 1.00 -21.40 6.13
C LYS A 177 0.08 -22.52 6.58
N GLU A 178 -0.93 -22.18 7.37
CA GLU A 178 -1.92 -23.13 7.88
C GLU A 178 -3.10 -23.35 6.92
N GLY A 179 -3.16 -22.58 5.81
CA GLY A 179 -4.10 -22.76 4.71
C GLY A 179 -5.51 -22.20 4.95
N TYR A 180 -5.69 -21.24 5.86
CA TYR A 180 -7.03 -20.69 6.18
C TYR A 180 -7.20 -19.18 5.98
N ILE A 181 -6.13 -18.39 5.81
CA ILE A 181 -6.18 -16.95 5.49
C ILE A 181 -5.06 -16.62 4.49
N ASP A 182 -5.34 -15.78 3.50
CA ASP A 182 -4.33 -15.07 2.69
C ASP A 182 -4.76 -13.58 2.59
N ILE A 183 -3.82 -12.71 2.24
CA ILE A 183 -4.08 -11.27 2.08
C ILE A 183 -5.18 -11.01 1.05
N LYS A 184 -5.34 -11.89 0.05
CA LYS A 184 -6.39 -11.80 -0.97
C LYS A 184 -7.78 -11.95 -0.39
N GLU A 185 -8.01 -12.83 0.60
CA GLU A 185 -9.30 -12.97 1.28
C GLU A 185 -9.61 -11.71 2.10
N VAL A 186 -8.60 -11.12 2.74
CA VAL A 186 -8.76 -9.85 3.49
C VAL A 186 -9.17 -8.71 2.54
N ILE A 187 -8.45 -8.54 1.43
CA ILE A 187 -8.76 -7.53 0.41
C ILE A 187 -10.14 -7.77 -0.21
N THR A 188 -10.49 -9.03 -0.53
CA THR A 188 -11.80 -9.39 -1.07
C THR A 188 -12.91 -9.04 -0.09
N SER A 189 -12.74 -9.39 1.19
CA SER A 189 -13.69 -9.07 2.26
C SER A 189 -13.87 -7.57 2.43
N LEU A 190 -12.76 -6.81 2.41
CA LEU A 190 -12.78 -5.35 2.48
C LEU A 190 -13.53 -4.74 1.29
N ASN A 191 -13.14 -5.07 0.06
CA ASN A 191 -13.73 -4.51 -1.17
C ASN A 191 -15.22 -4.84 -1.28
N ALA A 192 -15.59 -6.10 -1.10
CA ALA A 192 -16.99 -6.52 -1.15
C ALA A 192 -17.84 -5.81 -0.09
N LYS A 193 -17.31 -5.60 1.12
CA LYS A 193 -17.97 -4.85 2.18
C LYS A 193 -18.11 -3.37 1.85
N MET A 194 -17.05 -2.73 1.34
CA MET A 194 -17.06 -1.30 1.03
C MET A 194 -17.98 -1.00 -0.14
N ILE A 195 -17.92 -1.77 -1.23
CA ILE A 195 -18.84 -1.59 -2.37
C ILE A 195 -20.30 -1.80 -1.94
N ARG A 196 -20.59 -2.91 -1.23
CA ARG A 196 -21.96 -3.22 -0.78
C ARG A 196 -22.55 -2.17 0.16
N ARG A 197 -21.73 -1.54 1.02
CA ARG A 197 -22.20 -0.52 1.98
C ARG A 197 -22.26 0.90 1.40
N HIS A 198 -21.76 1.10 0.19
CA HIS A 198 -21.78 2.39 -0.51
C HIS A 198 -22.49 2.29 -1.87
N PRO A 199 -23.76 1.80 -1.92
CA PRO A 199 -24.52 1.75 -3.16
C PRO A 199 -24.82 3.15 -3.73
N HIS A 200 -24.60 4.21 -2.96
CA HIS A 200 -24.72 5.60 -3.42
C HIS A 200 -23.48 6.12 -4.14
N ILE A 201 -22.35 5.41 -4.05
CA ILE A 201 -21.12 5.70 -4.81
C ILE A 201 -20.96 4.71 -5.96
N PHE A 202 -21.24 3.43 -5.71
CA PHE A 202 -20.97 2.32 -6.65
C PHE A 202 -22.22 1.73 -7.30
N GLY A 203 -23.39 2.36 -7.11
CA GLY A 203 -24.66 1.88 -7.66
C GLY A 203 -25.64 3.05 -7.85
N ASP A 204 -26.94 2.75 -7.81
CA ASP A 204 -28.01 3.71 -8.15
C ASP A 204 -28.69 4.35 -6.93
N ALA A 205 -28.22 4.08 -5.70
CA ALA A 205 -28.82 4.70 -4.52
C ALA A 205 -28.44 6.19 -4.44
N ASN A 206 -29.27 7.01 -3.82
CA ASN A 206 -28.93 8.39 -3.51
C ASN A 206 -28.83 8.56 -2.00
N ALA A 207 -27.84 9.32 -1.54
CA ALA A 207 -27.68 9.73 -0.16
C ALA A 207 -27.19 11.18 -0.15
N GLU A 208 -28.01 12.09 0.38
CA GLU A 208 -27.68 13.53 0.44
C GLU A 208 -27.31 13.95 1.87
N THR A 209 -27.72 13.16 2.86
CA THR A 209 -27.51 13.45 4.28
C THR A 209 -26.84 12.30 5.02
N ILE A 210 -26.26 12.61 6.19
CA ILE A 210 -25.69 11.61 7.10
C ILE A 210 -26.76 10.61 7.57
N ASP A 211 -28.01 11.02 7.72
CA ASP A 211 -29.07 10.13 8.17
C ASP A 211 -29.48 9.13 7.07
N ASP A 212 -29.49 9.56 5.80
CA ASP A 212 -29.67 8.64 4.66
C ASP A 212 -28.55 7.58 4.65
N LEU A 213 -27.30 8.00 4.89
CA LEU A 213 -26.15 7.09 4.98
C LEU A 213 -26.30 6.07 6.11
N LYS A 214 -26.75 6.51 7.30
CA LYS A 214 -27.00 5.60 8.43
C LYS A 214 -28.06 4.56 8.09
N GLU A 215 -29.15 4.97 7.41
CA GLU A 215 -30.21 4.05 7.00
C GLU A 215 -29.69 3.02 5.98
N ILE A 216 -28.98 3.48 4.95
CA ILE A 216 -28.36 2.61 3.94
C ILE A 216 -27.41 1.61 4.60
N TRP A 217 -26.56 2.07 5.51
CA TRP A 217 -25.62 1.21 6.23
C TRP A 217 -26.30 0.22 7.17
N SER A 218 -27.40 0.61 7.81
CA SER A 218 -28.19 -0.31 8.64
C SER A 218 -28.78 -1.41 7.79
N LYS A 219 -29.47 -1.07 6.69
CA LYS A 219 -30.03 -2.05 5.75
C LYS A 219 -28.98 -3.00 5.19
N ALA A 220 -27.81 -2.46 4.80
CA ALA A 220 -26.71 -3.27 4.31
C ALA A 220 -26.12 -4.20 5.37
N LYS A 221 -26.09 -3.81 6.65
CA LYS A 221 -25.67 -4.66 7.77
C LYS A 221 -26.69 -5.74 8.09
N ASP A 222 -27.99 -5.41 8.06
CA ASP A 222 -29.07 -6.37 8.34
C ASP A 222 -29.11 -7.47 7.27
N ALA A 223 -28.86 -7.12 6.01
CA ALA A 223 -28.74 -8.07 4.90
C ALA A 223 -27.53 -9.01 5.02
N GLU A 224 -26.52 -8.70 5.84
CA GLU A 224 -25.39 -9.61 6.10
C GLU A 224 -25.79 -10.80 6.99
N GLY A 225 -27.01 -10.82 7.55
CA GLY A 225 -27.53 -11.94 8.34
C GLY A 225 -26.77 -12.19 9.65
N LYS A 226 -25.95 -11.23 10.09
CA LYS A 226 -25.19 -11.33 11.34
C LYS A 226 -26.13 -11.23 12.52
N GLN A 227 -26.02 -12.17 13.44
CA GLN A 227 -26.77 -12.14 14.68
C GLN A 227 -26.43 -10.86 15.46
N PRO A 228 -27.42 -10.13 15.99
CA PRO A 228 -27.16 -8.99 16.84
C PRO A 228 -26.40 -9.48 18.07
N ARG A 229 -25.18 -8.96 18.25
CA ARG A 229 -24.35 -9.22 19.42
C ARG A 229 -24.07 -7.92 20.16
N VAL A 230 -23.84 -8.03 21.46
CA VAL A 230 -23.34 -6.91 22.26
C VAL A 230 -21.98 -6.50 21.72
N LYS A 231 -21.84 -5.22 21.39
CA LYS A 231 -20.62 -4.66 20.78
C LYS A 231 -19.64 -4.24 21.88
N PHE A 232 -19.05 -5.23 22.56
CA PHE A 232 -18.04 -4.98 23.59
C PHE A 232 -16.88 -4.13 23.06
N GLU A 233 -16.54 -4.27 21.77
CA GLU A 233 -15.51 -3.47 21.11
C GLU A 233 -15.73 -1.96 21.24
N LYS A 234 -16.99 -1.50 21.27
CA LYS A 234 -17.30 -0.07 21.43
C LYS A 234 -17.03 0.42 22.85
N VAL A 235 -17.37 -0.41 23.84
CA VAL A 235 -17.14 -0.10 25.26
C VAL A 235 -15.64 -0.09 25.55
N PHE A 236 -14.91 -1.06 25.01
CA PHE A 236 -13.45 -1.08 25.12
C PHE A 236 -12.80 0.13 24.45
N ALA A 237 -13.22 0.50 23.24
CA ALA A 237 -12.70 1.68 22.57
C ALA A 237 -12.92 2.95 23.40
N GLU A 238 -14.13 3.17 23.94
CA GLU A 238 -14.42 4.31 24.80
C GLU A 238 -13.53 4.32 26.07
N HIS A 239 -13.34 3.16 26.70
CA HIS A 239 -12.52 3.05 27.89
C HIS A 239 -11.03 3.29 27.62
N PHE A 240 -10.47 2.67 26.58
CA PHE A 240 -9.07 2.83 26.20
C PHE A 240 -8.76 4.25 25.74
N LEU A 241 -9.65 4.88 24.97
CA LEU A 241 -9.48 6.28 24.56
C LEU A 241 -9.51 7.22 25.77
N ASN A 242 -10.46 7.05 26.69
CA ASN A 242 -10.50 7.86 27.91
C ASN A 242 -9.23 7.70 28.76
N LEU A 243 -8.73 6.46 28.86
CA LEU A 243 -7.48 6.17 29.56
C LEU A 243 -6.30 6.90 28.90
N TYR A 244 -6.17 6.77 27.58
CA TYR A 244 -5.12 7.40 26.79
C TYR A 244 -5.15 8.93 26.92
N GLU A 245 -6.32 9.56 26.75
CA GLU A 245 -6.50 11.01 26.93
C GLU A 245 -6.09 11.49 28.33
N LYS A 246 -6.34 10.69 29.36
CA LYS A 246 -5.94 11.02 30.75
C LYS A 246 -4.44 10.89 31.00
N THR A 247 -3.71 10.19 30.14
CA THR A 247 -2.29 9.88 30.33
C THR A 247 -1.38 10.60 29.36
N LYS A 248 -1.84 10.94 28.15
CA LYS A 248 -0.98 11.44 27.07
C LYS A 248 -0.20 12.71 27.41
N ASP A 249 -0.81 13.67 28.11
CA ASP A 249 -0.15 14.94 28.48
C ASP A 249 0.69 14.84 29.76
N LYS A 250 0.75 13.67 30.39
CA LYS A 250 1.48 13.49 31.64
C LYS A 250 2.88 13.00 31.33
N SER A 251 3.89 13.70 31.87
CA SER A 251 5.29 13.28 31.80
C SER A 251 5.57 12.10 32.75
N PHE A 252 4.95 10.95 32.48
CA PHE A 252 5.23 9.72 33.19
C PHE A 252 6.40 8.98 32.55
N ASP A 253 7.27 8.39 33.38
CA ASP A 253 8.05 7.24 32.95
C ASP A 253 7.19 5.96 33.06
N GLU A 254 7.69 4.85 32.52
CA GLU A 254 6.97 3.58 32.49
C GLU A 254 6.54 3.10 33.89
N ALA A 255 7.38 3.32 34.91
CA ALA A 255 7.09 2.93 36.28
C ALA A 255 6.00 3.81 36.92
N ALA A 256 6.03 5.11 36.67
CA ALA A 256 5.04 6.06 37.13
C ALA A 256 3.67 5.81 36.48
N LEU A 257 3.64 5.50 35.18
CA LEU A 257 2.41 5.15 34.47
C LEU A 257 1.80 3.87 35.05
N LYS A 258 2.59 2.81 35.24
CA LYS A 258 2.14 1.57 35.89
C LYS A 258 1.55 1.83 37.27
N GLN A 259 2.24 2.61 38.10
CA GLN A 259 1.75 2.93 39.44
C GLN A 259 0.45 3.76 39.41
N TRP A 260 0.31 4.68 38.46
CA TRP A 260 -0.91 5.47 38.29
C TRP A 260 -2.09 4.58 37.90
N LEU A 261 -1.89 3.65 36.96
CA LEU A 261 -2.89 2.68 36.53
C LEU A 261 -3.32 1.73 37.67
N GLU A 262 -2.37 1.22 38.45
CA GLU A 262 -2.63 0.31 39.58
C GLU A 262 -3.42 0.97 40.72
N LYS A 263 -3.21 2.27 40.98
CA LYS A 263 -3.94 3.02 42.00
C LYS A 263 -5.41 3.27 41.62
N GLY A 264 -5.76 3.10 40.34
CA GLY A 264 -7.06 3.46 39.78
C GLY A 264 -7.37 4.96 39.90
N GLU A 265 -8.52 5.39 39.39
CA GLU A 265 -8.98 6.79 39.43
C GLU A 265 -9.24 7.36 40.85
N SER A 266 -8.84 6.66 41.91
CA SER A 266 -9.27 6.93 43.28
C SER A 266 -8.48 8.03 44.01
N ASN A 267 -7.65 8.84 43.32
CA ASN A 267 -6.83 9.87 43.96
C ASN A 267 -6.69 11.16 43.12
N THR A 268 -7.80 11.69 42.63
CA THR A 268 -7.93 13.12 42.25
C THR A 268 -9.30 13.63 42.65
#